data_AF-A0A5C6VAB7-F1
#
_entry.id   AF-A0A5C6VAB7-F1
#
_cell.length_a   1.000
_cell.length_b   1.000
_cell.length_c   1.000
_cell.angle_alpha   90.00
_cell.angle_beta   90.00
_cell.angle_gamma   90.00
#
_symmetry.space_group_name_H-M   'P 1'
#
loop_
_entity.id
_entity.type
_entity.pdbx_description
1 polymer ?
#
loop_
_entity_poly.entity_id
_entity_poly.type
_entity_poly.pdbx_seq_one_letter_code
_entity_poly.pdbx_strand_id
1 'polypeptide(L)' 'MEILRDNLHSKEHQLERSIIRLRKELVHTIRKYGFSHSETLAISRKIDCYIYESQLLKQFKDRWITTNDLYKY' A
#
# COMPACT_ATOMS: atom_id res chain seq x y z
N MET A 1 -4.79 -2.19 23.10
CA MET A 1 -4.28 -1.06 22.27
C MET A 1 -3.02 -1.45 21.50
N GLU A 2 -2.07 -2.21 22.07
CA GLU A 2 -0.88 -2.72 21.33
C GLU A 2 -1.23 -3.58 20.11
N ILE A 3 -2.15 -4.54 20.25
CA ILE A 3 -2.54 -5.47 19.18
C ILE A 3 -2.99 -4.75 17.88
N LEU A 4 -3.69 -3.61 18.00
CA LEU A 4 -4.12 -2.82 16.84
C LEU A 4 -2.93 -2.11 16.16
N ARG A 5 -1.96 -1.63 16.93
CA ARG A 5 -0.75 -0.99 16.42
C ARG A 5 0.15 -2.00 15.70
N ASP A 6 0.31 -3.19 16.28
CA ASP A 6 1.11 -4.27 15.70
C ASP A 6 0.47 -4.82 14.42
N ASN A 7 -0.85 -4.96 14.40
CA ASN A 7 -1.59 -5.35 13.21
C ASN A 7 -1.49 -4.30 12.09
N LEU A 8 -1.57 -3.00 12.44
CA LEU A 8 -1.42 -1.92 11.47
C LEU A 8 -0.01 -1.92 10.86
N HIS A 9 1.02 -2.06 11.71
CA HIS A 9 2.40 -2.09 11.27
C HIS A 9 2.71 -3.32 10.39
N SER A 10 2.19 -4.49 10.78
CA SER A 10 2.26 -5.70 9.96
C SER A 10 1.60 -5.51 8.59
N LYS A 11 0.43 -4.85 8.55
CA LYS A 11 -0.28 -4.58 7.30
C LYS A 11 0.46 -3.59 6.39
N GLU A 12 1.05 -2.54 6.96
CA GLU A 12 1.94 -1.61 6.23
C GLU A 12 3.10 -2.37 5.59
N HIS A 13 3.79 -3.20 6.38
CA HIS A 13 4.95 -3.94 5.88
C HIS A 13 4.56 -4.94 4.77
N GLN A 14 3.40 -5.59 4.90
CA GLN A 14 2.88 -6.49 3.86
C GLN A 14 2.60 -5.72 2.56
N LEU A 15 1.93 -4.57 2.63
CA LEU A 15 1.64 -3.74 1.46
C LEU A 15 2.91 -3.27 0.75
N GLU A 16 3.91 -2.81 1.49
CA GLU A 16 5.19 -2.39 0.91
C GLU A 16 5.89 -3.53 0.18
N ARG A 17 5.94 -4.74 0.79
CA ARG A 17 6.51 -5.92 0.14
C ARG A 17 5.76 -6.29 -1.13
N SER A 18 4.42 -6.24 -1.09
CA SER A 18 3.58 -6.53 -2.25
C SER A 18 3.80 -5.52 -3.38
N ILE A 19 3.90 -4.22 -3.09
CA ILE A 19 4.20 -3.18 -4.08
C ILE A 19 5.58 -3.42 -4.70
N ILE A 20 6.61 -3.68 -3.90
CA ILE A 20 7.98 -3.94 -4.41
C ILE A 20 7.99 -5.16 -5.35
N ARG A 21 7.31 -6.24 -4.95
CA ARG A 21 7.19 -7.45 -5.79
C ARG A 21 6.48 -7.14 -7.10
N LEU A 22 5.33 -6.48 -7.06
CA LEU A 22 4.55 -6.15 -8.26
C LEU A 22 5.30 -5.19 -9.18
N ARG A 23 6.12 -4.27 -8.67
CA ARG A 23 6.97 -3.41 -9.51
C ARG A 23 7.99 -4.22 -10.31
N LYS A 24 8.61 -5.24 -9.71
CA LYS A 24 9.53 -6.15 -10.42
C LYS A 24 8.79 -6.94 -11.50
N GLU A 25 7.60 -7.43 -11.17
CA GLU A 25 6.72 -8.15 -12.09
C GLU A 25 6.31 -7.26 -13.27
N LEU A 26 5.87 -6.02 -12.99
CA LEU A 26 5.49 -5.03 -14.00
C LEU A 26 6.62 -4.77 -14.99
N VAL A 27 7.85 -4.56 -14.50
CA VAL A 27 9.02 -4.35 -15.37
C VAL A 27 9.26 -5.56 -16.27
N HIS A 28 9.13 -6.77 -15.73
CA HIS A 28 9.26 -8.00 -16.52
C HIS A 28 8.17 -8.10 -17.59
N THR A 29 6.91 -7.85 -17.23
CA THR A 29 5.75 -7.92 -18.12
C THR A 29 5.81 -6.85 -19.21
N ILE A 30 6.25 -5.63 -18.89
CA ILE A 30 6.50 -4.57 -19.89
C ILE A 30 7.56 -5.00 -20.89
N ARG A 31 8.67 -5.58 -20.42
CA ARG A 31 9.74 -6.05 -21.31
C ARG A 31 9.29 -7.18 -22.22
N LYS A 32 8.37 -8.03 -21.76
CA LYS A 32 7.89 -9.20 -22.50
C LYS A 32 6.76 -8.88 -23.49
N TYR A 33 5.81 -8.04 -23.10
CA TYR A 33 4.58 -7.82 -23.86
C TYR A 33 4.29 -6.35 -24.19
N GLY A 34 5.04 -5.41 -23.62
CA GLY A 34 4.83 -3.97 -23.81
C GLY A 34 3.84 -3.34 -22.83
N PHE A 35 3.71 -2.01 -22.92
CA PHE A 35 2.92 -1.21 -21.98
C PHE A 35 1.41 -1.40 -22.09
N SER A 36 0.91 -1.60 -23.31
CA SER A 36 -0.54 -1.68 -23.59
C SER A 36 -1.11 -3.09 -23.45
N HIS A 37 -0.28 -4.08 -23.10
CA HIS A 37 -0.74 -5.45 -22.93
C HIS A 37 -1.67 -5.55 -21.71
N SER A 38 -2.73 -6.36 -21.81
CA SER A 38 -3.75 -6.51 -20.77
C SER A 38 -3.15 -6.91 -19.42
N GLU A 39 -2.14 -7.80 -19.42
CA GLU A 39 -1.42 -8.23 -18.23
C GLU A 39 -0.62 -7.08 -17.57
N THR A 40 0.04 -6.24 -18.38
CA THR A 40 0.76 -5.05 -17.91
C THR A 40 -0.19 -4.07 -17.23
N LEU A 41 -1.35 -3.83 -17.86
CA LEU A 41 -2.39 -2.95 -17.32
C LEU A 41 -2.99 -3.50 -16.02
N ALA A 42 -3.20 -4.82 -15.94
CA ALA A 42 -3.71 -5.47 -14.74
C ALA A 42 -2.74 -5.32 -13.56
N ILE A 43 -1.44 -5.54 -13.78
CA ILE A 43 -0.42 -5.36 -12.75
C ILE A 43 -0.34 -3.89 -12.32
N SER A 44 -0.38 -2.95 -13.27
CA SER A 44 -0.37 -1.50 -12.99
C SER A 44 -1.53 -1.11 -12.08
N ARG A 45 -2.76 -1.49 -12.43
CA ARG A 45 -3.96 -1.21 -11.62
C ARG A 45 -3.85 -1.79 -10.22
N LYS A 46 -3.28 -3.00 -10.09
CA LYS A 46 -3.09 -3.64 -8.78
C LYS A 46 -2.09 -2.86 -7.91
N ILE A 47 -1.03 -2.33 -8.50
CA ILE A 47 -0.09 -1.45 -7.80
C ILE A 47 -0.79 -0.17 -7.33
N ASP A 48 -1.61 0.45 -8.18
CA ASP A 48 -2.36 1.66 -7.84
C ASP A 48 -3.30 1.42 -6.64
N CYS A 49 -4.01 0.28 -6.61
CA CYS A 49 -4.83 -0.11 -5.47
C CYS A 49 -4.02 -0.22 -4.17
N TYR A 50 -2.84 -0.84 -4.20
CA TYR A 50 -2.01 -0.99 -2.99
C TYR A 50 -1.38 0.34 -2.54
N ILE A 51 -1.04 1.22 -3.48
CA ILE A 51 -0.61 2.58 -3.14
C ILE A 51 -1.75 3.33 -2.44
N TYR A 52 -2.97 3.24 -2.97
CA TYR A 52 -4.14 3.86 -2.37
C TYR A 52 -4.43 3.31 -0.96
N GLU A 53 -4.40 2.00 -0.77
CA GLU A 53 -4.55 1.38 0.55
C GLU A 53 -3.48 1.85 1.55
N SER A 54 -2.22 1.97 1.09
CA SER A 54 -1.12 2.50 1.92
C SER A 54 -1.35 3.95 2.33
N GLN A 55 -1.86 4.79 1.42
CA GLN A 55 -2.20 6.18 1.71
C GLN A 55 -3.35 6.30 2.70
N LEU A 56 -4.39 5.47 2.58
CA LEU A 56 -5.49 5.42 3.54
C LEU A 56 -4.98 5.06 4.93
N LEU A 57 -4.15 4.01 5.05
CA LEU A 57 -3.57 3.60 6.34
C LEU A 57 -2.77 4.74 7.00
N LYS A 58 -1.96 5.48 6.23
CA LYS A 58 -1.25 6.66 6.72
C LYS A 58 -2.20 7.74 7.23
N GLN A 59 -3.24 8.08 6.46
CA GLN A 59 -4.22 9.07 6.88
C GLN A 59 -5.00 8.66 8.13
N PHE A 60 -5.32 7.38 8.28
CA PHE A 60 -5.97 6.85 9.48
C PHE A 60 -5.05 6.99 10.71
N LYS A 61 -3.78 6.65 10.55
CA LYS A 61 -2.77 6.79 11.61
C LYS A 61 -2.58 8.25 12.03
N ASP A 62 -2.45 9.16 11.08
CA ASP A 62 -2.28 10.60 11.34
C ASP A 62 -3.50 11.15 12.09
N ARG A 63 -4.73 10.87 11.60
CA ARG A 63 -5.97 11.28 12.27
C ARG A 63 -6.11 10.72 13.68
N TRP A 64 -5.71 9.46 13.89
CA TRP A 64 -5.79 8.81 15.21
C TRP A 64 -4.81 9.42 16.20
N ILE A 65 -3.61 9.82 15.76
CA ILE A 65 -2.65 10.56 16.58
C ILE A 65 -3.22 11.93 16.95
N THR A 66 -3.73 12.69 15.98
CA THR A 66 -4.30 14.03 16.22
C THR A 66 -5.48 14.00 17.19
N THR A 67 -6.37 13.02 17.08
CA THR A 67 -7.52 12.89 17.99
C THR A 67 -7.10 12.49 19.41
N ASN A 68 -6.15 11.56 19.58
CA ASN A 68 -5.68 11.20 20.92
C ASN A 68 -4.91 12.32 21.63
N ASP A 69 -4.23 13.20 20.89
CA ASP A 69 -3.60 14.38 21.50
C ASP A 69 -4.62 15.49 21.86
N LEU A 70 -5.77 15.55 21.17
CA LEU A 70 -6.85 16.50 21.50
C LEU A 70 -7.61 16.14 22.80
N TYR A 71 -7.65 14.86 23.20
CA TYR A 71 -8.33 14.40 24.42
C TYR A 71 -7.38 14.19 25.62
N LYS A 72 -6.17 14.77 25.58
CA LYS A 72 -5.20 14.75 26.69
C LYS A 72 -5.38 15.88 27.73
N TYR A 73 -6.43 16.70 27.61
CA TYR A 73 -6.78 17.77 28.55
C TYR A 73 -8.10 17.47 29.26
#